data_AF-A0A1C4UT72-F1
#
_entry.id   AF-A0A1C4UT72-F1
#
_cell.length_a   1.000
_cell.length_b   1.000
_cell.length_c   1.000
_cell.angle_alpha   90.00
_cell.angle_beta   90.00
_cell.angle_gamma   90.00
#
_symmetry.space_group_name_H-M   'P 1'
#
loop_
_entity.id
_entity.type
_entity.pdbx_description
1 polymer ?
#
loop_
_entity_poly.entity_id
_entity_poly.type
_entity_poly.pdbx_seq_one_letter_code
_entity_poly.pdbx_strand_id
1 'polypeptide(L)'
;MRAFLRWATTTGRHAIVEPRESQVEPVRSVGGRPRGTAYRSRAVGPLRPWQVRDRLFTPRGRHGVDAAEVRALLDRVADDLTALYAEVARTHAEADRIKAALREWQTAAARRELAGAR
;
A
#
# COMPACT_ATOMS: atom_id res chain seq x y z
N MET A 1 0.29 45.13 3.55
CA MET A 1 1.33 44.33 4.25
C MET A 1 1.36 42.95 3.61
N ARG A 2 2.49 42.61 2.97
CA ARG A 2 2.70 41.39 2.17
C ARG A 2 3.29 40.29 3.05
N ALA A 3 2.80 39.06 2.95
CA ALA A 3 3.51 37.86 3.38
C ALA A 3 3.34 36.78 2.32
N PHE A 4 4.30 36.74 1.40
CA PHE A 4 4.50 35.68 0.41
C PHE A 4 5.09 34.46 1.13
N LEU A 5 4.37 33.35 1.17
CA LEU A 5 5.02 32.04 1.34
C LEU A 5 5.30 31.48 -0.06
N ARG A 6 6.48 31.89 -0.52
CA ARG A 6 7.18 31.46 -1.70
C ARG A 6 7.63 30.00 -1.48
N TRP A 7 7.09 29.05 -2.23
CA TRP A 7 7.86 27.85 -2.57
C TRP A 7 8.36 28.05 -4.00
N ALA A 8 9.68 27.93 -4.17
CA ALA A 8 10.34 28.24 -5.43
C ALA A 8 10.07 27.12 -6.45
N THR A 9 9.37 27.46 -7.52
CA THR A 9 9.33 26.69 -8.76
C THR A 9 10.53 27.08 -9.62
N THR A 10 11.58 26.25 -9.63
CA THR A 10 12.51 26.21 -10.78
C THR A 10 12.12 25.03 -11.64
N THR A 11 11.57 25.33 -12.81
CA THR A 11 11.33 24.40 -13.91
C THR A 11 12.54 24.46 -14.84
N GLY A 12 13.29 23.36 -14.92
CA GLY A 12 14.26 23.10 -15.99
C GLY A 12 13.90 21.78 -16.66
N ARG A 13 13.62 21.83 -17.96
CA ARG A 13 12.95 20.80 -18.76
C ARG A 13 13.93 19.73 -19.26
N HIS A 14 13.38 18.55 -19.55
CA HIS A 14 13.89 17.44 -20.38
C HIS A 14 14.89 16.45 -19.76
N ALA A 15 14.36 15.31 -19.31
CA ALA A 15 14.68 14.01 -19.90
C ALA A 15 13.54 13.03 -19.60
N ILE A 16 12.86 12.54 -20.64
CA ILE A 16 12.10 11.30 -20.55
C ILE A 16 13.14 10.21 -20.43
N VAL A 17 13.26 9.63 -19.23
CA VAL A 17 13.93 8.36 -18.98
C VAL A 17 12.93 7.53 -18.19
N GLU A 18 12.41 6.49 -18.86
CA GLU A 18 11.83 5.22 -18.39
C GLU A 18 11.27 5.05 -16.97
N PRO A 19 10.26 4.17 -16.80
CA PRO A 19 9.61 3.94 -15.51
C PRO A 19 10.59 3.29 -14.54
N ARG A 20 11.22 4.10 -13.68
CA ARG A 20 11.97 3.60 -12.55
C ARG A 20 10.98 3.11 -11.50
N GLU A 21 10.86 1.78 -11.41
CA GLU A 21 10.44 1.08 -10.21
C GLU A 21 11.38 1.47 -9.05
N SER A 22 11.09 2.59 -8.39
CA SER A 22 11.77 3.04 -7.19
C SER A 22 11.08 2.43 -5.97
N GLN A 23 11.63 1.29 -5.60
CA GLN A 23 11.64 0.67 -4.28
C GLN A 23 11.44 1.69 -3.15
N VAL A 24 10.31 1.59 -2.45
CA VAL A 24 10.13 2.23 -1.14
C VAL A 24 10.82 1.33 -0.11
N GLU A 25 11.97 1.78 0.37
CA GLU A 25 12.70 1.20 1.50
C GLU A 25 11.78 1.11 2.75
N PRO A 26 11.64 -0.06 3.40
CA PRO A 26 10.95 -0.16 4.67
C PRO A 26 11.86 0.34 5.79
N VAL A 27 11.31 1.27 6.56
CA VAL A 27 11.85 1.84 7.80
C VAL A 27 12.45 0.73 8.69
N ARG A 28 13.71 0.94 9.11
CA ARG A 28 14.45 0.03 9.98
C ARG A 28 13.72 -0.15 11.31
N SER A 29 13.19 -1.34 11.56
CA SER A 29 12.68 -1.71 12.88
C SER A 29 13.85 -2.09 13.78
N VAL A 30 14.14 -1.25 14.76
CA VAL A 30 15.16 -1.46 15.80
C VAL A 30 14.77 -2.69 16.65
N GLY A 31 15.80 -3.41 17.09
CA GLY A 31 15.75 -4.80 17.58
C GLY A 31 14.76 -5.14 18.71
N GLY A 32 14.17 -6.31 18.56
CA GLY A 32 13.51 -7.10 19.60
C GLY A 32 13.66 -8.59 19.27
N ARG A 33 14.06 -9.40 20.26
CA ARG A 33 14.50 -10.81 20.13
C ARG A 33 13.50 -11.69 19.33
N PRO A 34 13.97 -12.74 18.62
CA PRO A 34 13.10 -13.59 17.82
C PRO A 34 12.32 -14.57 18.70
N ARG A 35 11.09 -14.22 19.05
CA ARG A 35 10.07 -15.20 19.48
C ARG A 35 9.25 -15.60 18.26
N GLY A 36 9.54 -16.79 17.73
CA GLY A 36 8.83 -17.37 16.59
C GLY A 36 9.22 -16.70 15.28
N THR A 37 9.94 -17.42 14.44
CA THR A 37 10.27 -16.99 13.08
C THR A 37 8.98 -16.83 12.28
N ALA A 38 8.35 -15.66 12.36
CA ALA A 38 7.33 -15.26 11.42
C ALA A 38 7.98 -15.32 10.04
N TYR A 39 7.45 -16.19 9.19
CA TYR A 39 7.78 -16.35 7.79
C TYR A 39 7.62 -15.00 7.07
N ARG A 40 8.63 -14.15 7.17
CA ARG A 40 8.76 -12.86 6.50
C ARG A 40 9.93 -12.98 5.54
N SER A 41 9.81 -13.86 4.55
CA SER A 41 10.62 -13.74 3.36
C SER A 41 10.16 -12.48 2.63
N ARG A 42 10.93 -11.41 2.72
CA ARG A 42 10.77 -10.16 1.96
C ARG A 42 10.72 -10.37 0.43
N ALA A 43 11.00 -11.58 -0.04
CA ALA A 43 10.89 -12.05 -1.42
C ALA A 43 9.47 -12.50 -1.82
N VAL A 44 8.57 -12.75 -0.86
CA VAL A 44 7.19 -13.17 -1.13
C VAL A 44 6.29 -12.03 -0.71
N GLY A 45 5.54 -11.47 -1.66
CA GLY A 45 4.62 -10.36 -1.41
C GLY A 45 3.58 -10.68 -0.33
N PRO A 46 2.74 -9.70 0.03
CA PRO A 46 1.73 -9.88 1.08
C PRO A 46 0.83 -11.10 0.81
N LEU A 47 0.54 -11.89 1.84
CA LEU A 47 -0.30 -13.07 1.73
C LEU A 47 -1.68 -12.72 1.13
N ARG A 48 -2.10 -13.45 0.10
CA ARG A 48 -3.39 -13.29 -0.57
C ARG A 48 -4.45 -14.24 0.01
N PRO A 49 -5.74 -13.86 0.04
CA PRO A 49 -6.80 -14.72 0.55
C PRO A 49 -6.82 -16.13 -0.06
N TRP A 50 -6.67 -16.24 -1.38
CA TRP A 50 -6.63 -17.54 -2.06
C TRP A 50 -5.43 -18.41 -1.63
N GLN A 51 -4.29 -17.80 -1.32
CA GLN A 51 -3.11 -18.53 -0.82
C GLN A 51 -3.35 -19.13 0.57
N VAL A 52 -4.24 -18.52 1.36
CA VAL A 52 -4.64 -19.05 2.67
C VAL A 52 -5.60 -20.23 2.49
N ARG A 53 -6.61 -20.08 1.62
CA ARG A 53 -7.57 -21.16 1.31
C ARG A 53 -6.85 -22.39 0.75
N ASP A 54 -5.92 -22.19 -0.18
CA ASP A 54 -5.24 -23.27 -0.88
C ASP A 54 -4.02 -23.81 -0.12
N ARG A 55 -3.79 -23.35 1.12
CA ARG A 55 -2.67 -23.83 1.92
C ARG A 55 -2.87 -25.30 2.27
N LEU A 56 -1.86 -26.11 1.93
CA LEU A 56 -1.76 -27.51 2.30
C LEU A 56 -0.73 -27.69 3.42
N PHE A 57 -1.06 -28.57 4.37
CA PHE A 57 -0.18 -28.97 5.45
C PHE A 57 0.19 -30.44 5.32
N THR A 58 1.42 -30.77 5.68
CA THR A 58 1.85 -32.17 5.78
C THR A 58 1.18 -32.84 6.98
N PRO A 59 0.50 -33.99 6.81
CA PRO A 59 -0.12 -34.70 7.92
C PRO A 59 0.92 -35.09 8.98
N ARG A 60 0.61 -34.85 10.27
CA ARG A 60 1.50 -35.11 11.41
C ARG A 60 1.12 -36.37 12.23
N GLY A 61 0.35 -37.29 11.64
CA GLY A 61 -0.05 -38.55 12.30
C GLY A 61 -1.00 -38.34 13.49
N ARG A 62 -0.95 -39.22 14.49
CA ARG A 62 -1.95 -39.35 15.58
C ARG A 62 -2.04 -38.17 16.54
N HIS A 63 -1.09 -37.24 16.50
CA HIS A 63 -1.06 -36.04 17.36
C HIS A 63 -1.20 -34.73 16.56
N GLY A 64 -1.72 -34.82 15.33
CA GLY A 64 -2.04 -33.64 14.51
C GLY A 64 -3.34 -32.96 14.97
N VAL A 65 -3.45 -31.66 14.65
CA VAL A 65 -4.72 -30.91 14.77
C VAL A 65 -5.70 -31.45 13.72
N ASP A 66 -7.00 -31.43 14.03
CA ASP A 66 -8.04 -31.82 13.09
C ASP A 66 -7.97 -30.98 11.81
N ALA A 67 -7.86 -31.65 10.67
CA ALA A 67 -7.78 -31.02 9.36
C ALA A 67 -9.04 -30.21 9.02
N ALA A 68 -10.22 -30.63 9.49
CA ALA A 68 -11.47 -29.92 9.25
C ALA A 68 -11.52 -28.60 10.02
N GLU A 69 -11.11 -28.60 11.28
CA GLU A 69 -11.02 -27.38 12.10
C GLU A 69 -10.00 -26.39 11.51
N VAL A 70 -8.83 -26.89 11.10
CA VAL A 70 -7.82 -26.06 10.42
C VAL A 70 -8.38 -25.45 9.14
N ARG A 71 -9.12 -26.22 8.33
CA ARG A 71 -9.74 -25.70 7.09
C ARG A 71 -10.75 -24.59 7.40
N ALA A 72 -11.65 -24.80 8.36
CA ALA A 72 -12.64 -23.80 8.75
C ALA A 72 -11.99 -22.50 9.28
N LEU A 73 -10.89 -22.62 10.03
CA LEU A 73 -10.12 -21.47 10.46
C LEU A 73 -9.48 -20.73 9.28
N LEU A 74 -8.88 -21.46 8.33
CA LEU A 74 -8.27 -20.85 7.15
C LEU A 74 -9.28 -20.12 6.27
N ASP A 75 -10.50 -20.66 6.14
CA ASP A 75 -11.57 -19.99 5.40
C ASP A 75 -11.95 -18.66 6.05
N ARG A 76 -12.15 -18.65 7.37
CA ARG A 76 -12.40 -17.41 8.13
C ARG A 76 -11.26 -16.40 7.97
N VAL A 77 -10.01 -16.85 8.11
CA VAL A 77 -8.84 -15.98 7.94
C VAL A 77 -8.77 -15.40 6.52
N ALA A 78 -9.12 -16.19 5.50
CA ALA A 78 -9.16 -15.70 4.12
C ALA A 78 -10.25 -14.65 3.91
N ASP A 79 -11.41 -14.83 4.55
CA ASP A 79 -12.51 -13.86 4.49
C ASP A 79 -12.14 -12.55 5.20
N ASP A 80 -11.52 -12.64 6.39
CA ASP A 80 -11.02 -11.48 7.12
C ASP A 80 -9.95 -10.72 6.30
N LEU A 81 -9.02 -11.43 5.67
CA LEU A 81 -8.04 -10.82 4.77
C LEU A 81 -8.71 -10.15 3.57
N THR A 82 -9.77 -10.75 3.02
CA THR A 82 -10.54 -10.16 1.91
C THR A 82 -11.16 -8.84 2.34
N ALA A 83 -11.78 -8.79 3.53
CA ALA A 83 -12.35 -7.57 4.08
C ALA A 83 -11.27 -6.49 4.29
N LEU A 84 -10.12 -6.85 4.86
CA LEU A 84 -9.01 -5.91 5.08
C LEU A 84 -8.47 -5.32 3.78
N TYR A 85 -8.28 -6.12 2.73
CA TYR A 85 -7.84 -5.60 1.43
C TYR A 85 -8.90 -4.68 0.80
N ALA A 86 -10.19 -4.95 1.02
CA ALA A 86 -11.26 -4.06 0.58
C ALA A 86 -11.18 -2.70 1.31
N GLU A 87 -10.93 -2.67 2.61
CA GLU A 87 -10.72 -1.42 3.37
C GLU A 87 -9.54 -0.60 2.84
N VAL A 88 -8.41 -1.27 2.57
CA VAL A 88 -7.21 -0.62 2.01
C VAL A 88 -7.53 -0.02 0.64
N ALA A 89 -8.21 -0.78 -0.22
CA ALA A 89 -8.61 -0.30 -1.54
C ALA A 89 -9.53 0.93 -1.45
N ARG A 90 -10.48 0.94 -0.51
CA ARG A 90 -11.35 2.11 -0.28
C ARG A 90 -10.57 3.32 0.21
N THR A 91 -9.62 3.11 1.12
CA THR A 91 -8.75 4.19 1.63
C THR A 91 -7.91 4.80 0.51
N HIS A 92 -7.34 3.98 -0.36
CA HIS A 92 -6.58 4.46 -1.52
C HIS A 92 -7.47 5.21 -2.50
N ALA A 93 -8.66 4.69 -2.80
CA ALA A 93 -9.62 5.36 -3.68
C ALA A 93 -10.00 6.75 -3.15
N GLU A 94 -10.19 6.89 -1.82
CA GLU A 94 -10.47 8.18 -1.21
C GLU A 94 -9.28 9.14 -1.29
N ALA A 95 -8.08 8.65 -1.00
CA ALA A 95 -6.87 9.44 -1.15
C ALA A 95 -6.69 9.94 -2.59
N ASP A 96 -7.02 9.11 -3.58
CA ASP A 96 -6.90 9.48 -4.99
C ASP A 96 -7.95 10.50 -5.42
N ARG A 97 -9.17 10.44 -4.87
CA ARG A 97 -10.17 11.51 -5.05
C ARG A 97 -9.70 12.84 -4.49
N ILE A 98 -9.14 12.85 -3.27
CA ILE A 98 -8.61 14.06 -2.65
C ILE A 98 -7.48 14.65 -3.49
N LYS A 99 -6.54 13.81 -3.96
CA LYS A 99 -5.45 14.26 -4.84
C LYS A 99 -5.98 14.83 -6.16
N ALA A 100 -7.01 14.22 -6.75
CA ALA A 100 -7.61 14.71 -7.98
C ALA A 100 -8.24 16.10 -7.78
N ALA A 101 -9.03 16.29 -6.72
CA ALA A 101 -9.62 17.58 -6.37
C ALA A 101 -8.55 18.65 -6.12
N LEU A 102 -7.48 18.30 -5.42
CA LEU A 102 -6.35 19.21 -5.20
C LEU A 102 -5.67 19.59 -6.51
N ARG A 103 -5.46 18.62 -7.41
CA ARG A 103 -4.84 18.87 -8.73
C ARG A 103 -5.70 19.79 -9.59
N GLU A 104 -7.02 19.60 -9.58
CA GLU A 104 -7.97 20.45 -10.30
C GLU A 104 -7.94 21.88 -9.76
N TRP A 105 -7.98 22.04 -8.44
CA TRP A 105 -7.90 23.36 -7.80
C TRP A 105 -6.59 24.07 -8.12
N GLN A 106 -5.44 23.39 -8.03
CA GLN A 106 -4.14 23.96 -8.39
C GLN A 106 -4.09 24.37 -9.86
N THR A 107 -4.67 23.56 -10.75
CA THR A 107 -4.73 23.86 -12.19
C THR A 107 -5.60 25.09 -12.46
N ALA A 108 -6.75 25.21 -11.78
CA ALA A 108 -7.63 26.37 -11.90
C ALA A 108 -6.97 27.64 -11.36
N ALA A 109 -6.27 27.55 -10.22
CA ALA A 109 -5.52 28.67 -9.65
C ALA A 109 -4.41 29.17 -10.60
N ALA A 110 -3.60 28.25 -11.14
CA ALA A 110 -2.55 28.59 -12.10
C ALA A 110 -3.11 29.26 -13.37
N ARG A 111 -4.25 28.78 -13.89
CA ARG A 111 -4.93 29.41 -15.04
C ARG A 111 -5.37 30.85 -14.74
N ARG A 112 -5.90 31.11 -13.53
CA ARG A 112 -6.31 32.45 -13.11
C ARG A 112 -5.11 33.39 -12.97
N GLU A 113 -4.01 32.90 -12.40
CA GLU A 113 -2.77 33.67 -12.29
C GLU A 113 -2.22 34.05 -13.67
N LEU A 114 -2.19 33.11 -14.61
CA LEU A 114 -1.78 33.37 -16.00
C LEU A 114 -2.70 34.36 -16.73
N ALA A 115 -4.01 34.35 -16.43
CA ALA A 115 -4.98 35.26 -17.04
C ALA A 115 -4.89 36.69 -16.47
N GLY A 116 -4.54 36.85 -15.19
CA GLY A 116 -4.33 38.16 -14.56
C GLY A 116 -2.96 38.79 -14.81
N ALA A 117 -2.04 38.04 -15.41
CA ALA A 117 -0.71 38.52 -15.83
C ALA A 117 -0.68 39.07 -17.27
N ARG A 118 -1.83 39.10 -17.97
CA ARG A 118 -2.03 39.78 -19.26
C ARG A 118 -2.79 41.08 -19.05
#